data_AF-A0A946VT97-F1
#
_entry.id   AF-A0A946VT97-F1
#
_cell.length_a   1.000
_cell.length_b   1.000
_cell.length_c   1.000
_cell.angle_alpha   90.00
_cell.angle_beta   90.00
_cell.angle_gamma   90.00
#
_symmetry.space_group_name_H-M   'P 1'
#
loop_
_entity.id
_entity.type
_entity.pdbx_description
1 polymer ?
#
loop_
_entity_poly.entity_id
_entity_poly.type
_entity_poly.pdbx_seq_one_letter_code
_entity_poly.pdbx_strand_id
1 'polypeptide(L)'
;DTQLPPNARDILGQLQYDAVQWGFFPVLLDGKSWQFRVIEKFISTRSRLTRIATGDQALFLRKALFQSCGGFAAIPLMEDVELCKLLRRQAPPLVLAKTPVVTASRRWQQHGIVATVLLMWRLRWLYWLGVNPRQLALQYRQG
;
A
#
# COMPACT_ATOMS: atom_id res chain seq x y z
N ASP A 1 -5.24 9.54 7.88
CA ASP A 1 -6.58 9.02 7.56
C ASP A 1 -6.69 8.76 6.07
N THR A 2 -7.16 7.57 5.71
CA THR A 2 -7.36 7.12 4.33
C THR A 2 -8.84 6.79 4.14
N GLN A 3 -9.47 7.41 3.15
CA GLN A 3 -10.88 7.23 2.83
C GLN A 3 -11.02 6.36 1.58
N LEU A 4 -11.85 5.32 1.70
CA LEU A 4 -12.24 4.48 0.57
C LEU A 4 -13.16 5.27 -0.38
N PRO A 5 -13.09 5.01 -1.70
CA PRO A 5 -14.04 5.62 -2.62
C PRO A 5 -15.46 5.17 -2.29
N PRO A 6 -16.47 6.04 -2.43
CA PRO A 6 -17.84 5.76 -1.99
C PRO A 6 -18.46 4.53 -2.67
N ASN A 7 -18.03 4.25 -3.91
CA ASN A 7 -18.43 3.08 -4.69
C ASN A 7 -17.52 1.85 -4.53
N ALA A 8 -16.60 1.85 -3.54
CA ALA A 8 -15.67 0.73 -3.33
C ALA A 8 -16.40 -0.60 -3.15
N ARG A 9 -17.50 -0.62 -2.37
CA ARG A 9 -18.28 -1.84 -2.13
C ARG A 9 -18.94 -2.36 -3.40
N ASP A 10 -19.50 -1.48 -4.20
CA ASP A 10 -20.16 -1.85 -5.45
C ASP A 10 -19.15 -2.42 -6.45
N ILE A 11 -17.99 -1.78 -6.58
CA ILE A 11 -16.90 -2.26 -7.42
C ILE A 11 -16.45 -3.65 -6.97
N LEU A 12 -16.19 -3.83 -5.67
CA LEU A 12 -15.76 -5.12 -5.11
C LEU A 12 -16.84 -6.20 -5.25
N GLY A 13 -18.12 -5.82 -5.21
CA GLY A 13 -19.26 -6.71 -5.44
C GLY A 13 -19.39 -7.17 -6.90
N GLN A 14 -18.96 -6.32 -7.85
CA GLN A 14 -18.95 -6.65 -9.29
C GLN A 14 -17.73 -7.49 -9.70
N LEU A 15 -16.70 -7.62 -8.85
CA LEU A 15 -15.54 -8.45 -9.14
C LEU A 15 -15.91 -9.93 -9.14
N GLN A 16 -15.77 -10.55 -10.31
CA GLN A 16 -15.96 -11.99 -10.47
C GLN A 16 -15.09 -12.77 -9.48
N TYR A 17 -15.72 -13.70 -8.76
CA TYR A 17 -15.10 -14.45 -7.67
C TYR A 17 -13.87 -15.24 -8.14
N ASP A 18 -13.98 -15.91 -9.28
CA ASP A 18 -12.93 -16.77 -9.80
C ASP A 18 -11.79 -16.00 -10.47
N ALA A 19 -12.08 -14.83 -11.05
CA ALA A 19 -11.10 -14.04 -11.77
C ALA A 19 -10.21 -13.17 -10.87
N VAL A 20 -10.70 -12.76 -9.69
CA VAL A 20 -10.00 -11.80 -8.83
C VAL A 20 -9.93 -12.26 -7.39
N GLN A 21 -8.72 -12.64 -6.99
CA GLN A 21 -8.43 -13.13 -5.64
C GLN A 21 -7.99 -12.01 -4.68
N TRP A 22 -7.23 -11.03 -5.18
CA TRP A 22 -6.78 -9.88 -4.41
C TRP A 22 -6.39 -8.70 -5.31
N GLY A 23 -6.20 -7.55 -4.69
CA GLY A 23 -5.78 -6.33 -5.36
C GLY A 23 -5.65 -5.16 -4.39
N PHE A 24 -5.45 -3.97 -4.95
CA PHE A 24 -5.32 -2.74 -4.19
C PHE A 24 -5.76 -1.52 -5.01
N PHE A 25 -6.04 -0.44 -4.30
CA PHE A 25 -6.38 0.85 -4.89
C PHE A 25 -5.13 1.72 -5.08
N PRO A 26 -5.08 2.59 -6.10
CA PRO A 26 -4.07 3.64 -6.16
C PRO A 26 -4.33 4.68 -5.07
N VAL A 27 -3.28 5.37 -4.63
CA VAL A 27 -3.40 6.48 -3.67
C VAL A 27 -3.61 7.78 -4.42
N LEU A 28 -4.52 8.60 -3.90
CA LEU A 28 -4.64 10.03 -4.18
C LEU A 28 -4.37 10.78 -2.88
N LEU A 29 -3.50 11.77 -2.91
CA LEU A 29 -3.26 12.66 -1.78
C LEU A 29 -4.27 13.82 -1.85
N ASP A 30 -4.84 14.20 -0.70
CA ASP A 30 -5.79 15.33 -0.61
C ASP A 30 -5.16 16.70 -0.95
N GLY A 31 -3.84 16.77 -1.04
CA GLY A 31 -3.10 17.97 -1.39
C GLY A 31 -3.31 18.41 -2.84
N LYS A 32 -3.40 19.73 -3.04
CA LYS A 32 -3.63 20.35 -4.36
C LYS A 32 -2.35 20.60 -5.17
N SER A 33 -1.18 20.54 -4.54
CA SER A 33 0.10 20.86 -5.18
C SER A 33 0.52 19.79 -6.20
N TRP A 34 1.13 20.22 -7.31
CA TRP A 34 1.55 19.33 -8.41
C TRP A 34 2.54 18.24 -7.98
N GLN A 35 3.35 18.51 -6.94
CA GLN A 35 4.32 17.56 -6.41
C GLN A 35 3.63 16.30 -5.88
N PHE A 36 2.42 16.43 -5.30
CA PHE A 36 1.64 15.27 -4.85
C PHE A 36 1.24 14.37 -6.01
N ARG A 37 0.91 14.94 -7.18
CA ARG A 37 0.57 14.15 -8.38
C ARG A 37 1.74 13.33 -8.90
N VAL A 38 2.95 13.87 -8.79
CA VAL A 38 4.19 13.14 -9.12
C VAL A 38 4.39 11.97 -8.15
N ILE A 39 4.23 12.21 -6.85
CA ILE A 39 4.36 11.18 -5.81
C ILE A 39 3.32 10.06 -6.00
N GLU A 40 2.06 10.41 -6.18
CA GLU A 40 0.97 9.46 -6.42
C GLU A 40 1.29 8.58 -7.63
N LYS A 41 1.74 9.18 -8.74
CA LYS A 41 2.14 8.45 -9.95
C LYS A 41 3.33 7.54 -9.69
N PHE A 42 4.30 7.98 -8.90
CA PHE A 42 5.48 7.19 -8.55
C PHE A 42 5.12 6.01 -7.65
N ILE A 43 4.30 6.24 -6.61
CA ILE A 43 3.76 5.19 -5.73
C ILE A 43 2.97 4.19 -6.58
N SER A 44 2.03 4.66 -7.39
CA SER A 44 1.18 3.79 -8.22
C SER A 44 1.99 2.98 -9.23
N THR A 45 2.94 3.61 -9.93
CA THR A 45 3.82 2.93 -10.90
C THR A 45 4.67 1.87 -10.21
N ARG A 46 5.32 2.22 -9.09
CA ARG A 46 6.12 1.27 -8.30
C ARG A 46 5.28 0.08 -7.86
N SER A 47 4.10 0.33 -7.29
CA SER A 47 3.25 -0.74 -6.75
C SER A 47 2.70 -1.65 -7.84
N ARG A 48 2.40 -1.11 -9.04
CA ARG A 48 2.06 -1.92 -10.23
C ARG A 48 3.23 -2.79 -10.70
N LEU A 49 4.43 -2.21 -10.78
CA LEU A 49 5.63 -2.91 -11.25
C LEU A 49 6.05 -4.03 -10.27
N THR A 50 6.06 -3.71 -8.98
CA THR A 50 6.50 -4.64 -7.92
C THR A 50 5.39 -5.58 -7.46
N ARG A 51 4.12 -5.32 -7.83
CA ARG A 51 2.93 -6.03 -7.33
C ARG A 51 2.87 -6.02 -5.80
N ILE A 52 3.25 -4.90 -5.19
CA ILE A 52 3.27 -4.71 -3.73
C ILE A 52 2.55 -3.41 -3.42
N ALA A 53 1.47 -3.51 -2.65
CA ALA A 53 0.78 -2.37 -2.09
C ALA A 53 1.39 -1.98 -0.73
N THR A 54 1.28 -0.71 -0.37
CA THR A 54 1.53 -0.22 0.98
C THR A 54 0.21 0.12 1.66
N GLY A 55 0.16 0.23 3.00
CA GLY A 55 -1.08 0.39 3.74
C GLY A 55 -1.95 1.59 3.34
N ASP A 56 -1.36 2.62 2.73
CA ASP A 56 -2.07 3.76 2.15
C ASP A 56 -2.89 3.40 0.90
N GLN A 57 -2.58 2.30 0.22
CA GLN A 57 -3.21 1.83 -1.01
C GLN A 57 -4.44 0.94 -0.81
N ALA A 58 -4.86 0.70 0.44
CA ALA A 58 -6.02 -0.13 0.79
C ALA A 58 -6.06 -1.49 0.05
N LEU A 59 -5.54 -2.53 0.69
CA LEU A 59 -5.60 -3.88 0.16
C LEU A 59 -7.04 -4.43 0.22
N PHE A 60 -7.46 -5.11 -0.85
CA PHE A 60 -8.67 -5.92 -0.87
C PHE A 60 -8.33 -7.34 -1.32
N LEU A 61 -8.95 -8.33 -0.68
CA LEU A 61 -8.70 -9.74 -0.98
C LEU A 61 -9.84 -10.61 -0.47
N ARG A 62 -9.94 -11.81 -1.03
CA ARG A 62 -10.88 -12.81 -0.55
C ARG A 62 -10.46 -13.27 0.85
N LYS A 63 -11.44 -13.42 1.75
CA LYS A 63 -11.24 -13.89 3.12
C LYS A 63 -10.52 -15.25 3.16
N ALA A 64 -10.90 -16.17 2.27
CA ALA A 64 -10.26 -17.48 2.16
C ALA A 64 -8.77 -17.38 1.82
N LEU A 65 -8.38 -16.50 0.90
CA LEU A 65 -6.99 -16.27 0.55
C LEU A 65 -6.22 -15.62 1.70
N PHE A 66 -6.82 -14.68 2.43
CA PHE A 66 -6.19 -14.08 3.60
C PHE A 66 -5.89 -15.14 4.69
N GLN A 67 -6.85 -16.03 4.94
CA GLN A 67 -6.71 -17.10 5.91
C GLN A 67 -5.68 -18.14 5.48
N SER A 68 -5.66 -18.53 4.19
CA SER A 68 -4.65 -19.47 3.67
C SER A 68 -3.23 -18.92 3.72
N CYS A 69 -3.08 -17.58 3.65
CA CYS A 69 -1.78 -16.92 3.81
C CYS A 69 -1.35 -16.72 5.27
N GLY A 70 -2.17 -17.12 6.25
CA GLY A 70 -1.87 -16.92 7.68
C GLY A 70 -2.12 -15.51 8.20
N GLY A 71 -2.80 -14.66 7.42
CA GLY A 71 -3.14 -13.29 7.80
C GLY A 71 -1.96 -12.30 7.70
N PHE A 72 -2.04 -11.21 8.47
CA PHE A 72 -0.93 -10.26 8.57
C PHE A 72 0.18 -10.83 9.44
N ALA A 73 1.43 -10.62 9.01
CA ALA A 73 2.58 -10.93 9.84
C ALA A 73 2.56 -10.09 11.12
N ALA A 74 2.93 -10.68 12.25
CA ALA A 74 3.01 -10.01 13.55
C ALA A 74 4.26 -9.09 13.64
N ILE A 75 4.40 -8.17 12.68
CA ILE A 75 5.46 -7.19 12.57
C ILE A 75 4.88 -5.77 12.65
N PRO A 76 5.55 -4.83 13.33
CA PRO A 76 5.00 -3.49 13.54
C PRO A 76 5.13 -2.54 12.33
N LEU A 77 5.81 -2.98 11.28
CA LEU A 77 5.98 -2.24 10.03
C LEU A 77 6.26 -3.24 8.90
N MET A 78 5.75 -2.94 7.70
CA MET A 78 5.89 -3.74 6.48
C MET A 78 5.05 -5.03 6.47
N GLU A 79 4.04 -5.12 7.35
CA GLU A 79 3.05 -6.18 7.37
C GLU A 79 2.32 -6.33 6.03
N ASP A 80 1.99 -5.21 5.39
CA ASP A 80 1.36 -5.18 4.06
C ASP A 80 2.29 -5.74 2.98
N VAL A 81 3.59 -5.44 3.10
CA VAL A 81 4.61 -5.88 2.13
C VAL A 81 4.79 -7.39 2.22
N GLU A 82 4.83 -7.96 3.42
CA GLU A 82 4.87 -9.41 3.61
C GLU A 82 3.62 -10.08 3.09
N LEU A 83 2.45 -9.55 3.41
CA LEU A 83 1.20 -10.08 2.89
C LEU A 83 1.20 -10.04 1.35
N CYS A 84 1.57 -8.91 0.74
CA CYS A 84 1.66 -8.81 -0.73
C CYS A 84 2.63 -9.82 -1.33
N LYS A 85 3.78 -10.09 -0.69
CA LYS A 85 4.75 -11.10 -1.14
C LYS A 85 4.15 -12.52 -1.16
N LEU A 86 3.32 -12.85 -0.18
CA LEU A 86 2.60 -14.12 -0.12
C LEU A 86 1.48 -14.17 -1.18
N LEU A 87 0.64 -13.13 -1.25
CA LEU A 87 -0.48 -13.05 -2.18
C LEU A 87 -0.05 -13.13 -3.65
N ARG A 88 1.04 -12.44 -4.03
CA ARG A 88 1.55 -12.44 -5.42
C ARG A 88 2.10 -13.79 -5.87
N ARG A 89 2.38 -14.72 -4.95
CA ARG A 89 2.76 -16.11 -5.28
C ARG A 89 1.52 -16.96 -5.60
N GLN A 90 0.35 -16.58 -5.08
CA GLN A 90 -0.91 -17.29 -5.28
C GLN A 90 -1.68 -16.80 -6.52
N ALA A 91 -1.73 -15.48 -6.73
CA ALA A 91 -2.44 -14.88 -7.85
C ALA A 91 -1.86 -13.51 -8.22
N PRO A 92 -2.05 -13.02 -9.47
CA PRO A 92 -1.73 -11.65 -9.82
C PRO A 92 -2.69 -10.66 -9.11
N PRO A 93 -2.22 -9.47 -8.69
CA PRO A 93 -3.10 -8.45 -8.13
C PRO A 93 -3.94 -7.76 -9.20
N LEU A 94 -5.19 -7.43 -8.85
CA LEU A 94 -5.97 -6.45 -9.57
C LEU A 94 -5.64 -5.03 -9.07
N VAL A 95 -5.26 -4.13 -9.98
CA VAL A 95 -5.05 -2.72 -9.65
C VAL A 95 -6.25 -1.91 -10.15
N LEU A 96 -7.03 -1.37 -9.21
CA LEU A 96 -8.22 -0.56 -9.53
C LEU A 96 -7.84 0.87 -9.89
N ALA A 97 -7.14 1.02 -11.03
CA ALA A 97 -6.47 2.25 -11.44
C ALA A 97 -7.37 3.50 -11.52
N LYS A 98 -8.68 3.33 -11.72
CA LYS A 98 -9.65 4.40 -11.91
C LYS A 98 -10.33 4.88 -10.61
N THR A 99 -10.09 4.20 -9.50
CA THR A 99 -10.80 4.43 -8.23
C THR A 99 -9.79 4.60 -7.10
N PRO A 100 -9.11 5.75 -6.99
CA PRO A 100 -8.12 5.92 -5.95
C PRO A 100 -8.75 6.06 -4.56
N VAL A 101 -7.99 5.67 -3.54
CA VAL A 101 -8.27 5.99 -2.14
C VAL A 101 -7.63 7.32 -1.78
N VAL A 102 -8.37 8.15 -1.04
CA VAL A 102 -7.89 9.49 -0.66
C VAL A 102 -7.17 9.40 0.67
N THR A 103 -5.89 9.73 0.70
CA THR A 103 -5.07 9.73 1.92
C THR A 103 -4.63 11.15 2.26
N ALA A 104 -4.66 11.49 3.55
CA ALA A 104 -4.22 12.79 4.04
C ALA A 104 -2.74 13.08 3.69
N SER A 105 -2.48 14.22 3.06
CA SER A 105 -1.14 14.70 2.68
C SER A 105 -0.35 15.33 3.83
N ARG A 106 -0.92 15.37 5.04
CA ARG A 106 -0.35 16.03 6.24
C ARG A 106 1.10 15.65 6.50
N ARG A 107 1.45 14.36 6.46
CA ARG A 107 2.83 13.91 6.68
C ARG A 107 3.78 14.48 5.63
N TRP A 108 3.36 14.46 4.37
CA TRP A 108 4.14 14.99 3.25
C TRP A 108 4.34 16.50 3.32
N GLN A 109 3.37 17.23 3.89
CA GLN A 109 3.45 18.66 4.15
C GLN A 109 4.37 19.00 5.34
N GLN A 110 4.31 18.20 6.42
CA GLN A 110 5.07 18.45 7.65
C GLN A 110 6.55 18.07 7.56
N HIS A 111 6.87 16.92 6.95
CA HIS A 111 8.23 16.39 6.90
C HIS A 111 8.92 16.66 5.57
N GLY A 112 8.20 17.27 4.63
CA GLY A 112 8.69 17.47 3.28
C GLY A 112 8.62 16.21 2.43
N ILE A 113 8.39 16.42 1.14
CA ILE A 113 8.13 15.36 0.17
C ILE A 113 9.35 14.45 0.00
N VAL A 114 10.51 15.05 -0.25
CA VAL A 114 11.75 14.31 -0.55
C VAL A 114 12.20 13.49 0.66
N ALA A 115 12.17 14.07 1.86
CA ALA A 115 12.55 13.37 3.08
C ALA A 115 11.62 12.17 3.35
N THR A 116 10.31 12.33 3.12
CA THR A 116 9.35 11.23 3.25
C THR A 116 9.64 10.11 2.25
N VAL A 117 9.92 10.43 0.98
CA VAL A 117 10.29 9.41 -0.03
C VAL A 117 11.55 8.68 0.40
N LEU A 118 12.61 9.41 0.76
CA LEU A 118 13.90 8.82 1.15
C LEU A 118 13.76 7.94 2.40
N LEU A 119 12.99 8.38 3.40
CA LEU A 119 12.69 7.59 4.59
C LEU A 119 11.99 6.28 4.23
N MET A 120 10.93 6.33 3.42
CA MET A 120 10.21 5.12 3.00
C MET A 120 11.09 4.16 2.19
N TRP A 121 11.98 4.69 1.35
CA TRP A 121 12.93 3.90 0.58
C TRP A 121 13.99 3.26 1.47
N ARG A 122 14.56 4.01 2.41
CA ARG A 122 15.53 3.51 3.39
C ARG A 122 14.93 2.40 4.24
N LEU A 123 13.72 2.59 4.77
CA LEU A 123 13.04 1.57 5.58
C LEU A 123 12.79 0.29 4.78
N ARG A 124 12.39 0.40 3.51
CA ARG A 124 12.20 -0.76 2.62
C ARG A 124 13.50 -1.46 2.29
N TRP A 125 14.58 -0.71 2.06
CA TRP A 125 15.89 -1.28 1.80
C TRP A 125 16.44 -2.02 3.02
N LEU A 126 16.34 -1.42 4.21
CA LEU A 126 16.71 -2.08 5.47
C LEU A 126 15.85 -3.31 5.74
N TYR A 127 14.55 -3.25 5.44
CA TYR A 127 13.67 -4.40 5.52
C TYR A 127 14.12 -5.54 4.59
N TRP A 128 14.51 -5.20 3.36
CA TRP A 128 15.05 -6.16 2.41
C TRP A 128 16.40 -6.77 2.85
N LEU A 129 17.22 -6.02 3.58
CA LEU A 129 18.44 -6.50 4.23
C LEU A 129 18.19 -7.38 5.46
N GLY A 130 16.94 -7.59 5.87
CA GLY A 130 16.58 -8.41 7.03
C GLY A 130 16.70 -7.70 8.38
N VAL A 131 16.77 -6.37 8.39
CA VAL A 131 16.76 -5.58 9.64
C VAL A 131 15.43 -5.78 10.38
N ASN A 132 15.50 -5.89 11.71
CA ASN A 132 14.34 -6.17 12.55
C ASN A 132 13.23 -5.11 12.34
N PRO A 133 12.00 -5.52 11.98
CA PRO A 133 10.87 -4.61 11.74
C PRO A 133 10.53 -3.71 12.93
N ARG A 134 10.82 -4.14 14.17
CA ARG A 134 10.64 -3.31 15.37
C ARG A 134 11.55 -2.09 15.37
N GLN A 135 12.80 -2.23 14.92
CA GLN A 135 13.72 -1.10 14.79
C GLN A 135 13.27 -0.15 13.67
N LEU A 136 12.76 -0.69 12.56
CA LEU A 136 12.21 0.10 11.47
C LEU A 136 10.98 0.91 11.92
N ALA A 137 10.11 0.32 12.73
CA ALA A 137 8.94 1.01 13.28
C ALA A 137 9.32 2.18 14.20
N LEU A 138 10.40 2.05 15.00
CA LEU A 138 10.91 3.15 15.82
C LEU A 138 11.42 4.30 14.95
N GLN A 139 12.21 4.01 13.93
CA GLN A 139 12.71 5.02 12.98
C GLN A 139 11.59 5.70 12.19
N TYR A 140 10.52 4.96 11.87
CA TYR A 140 9.34 5.49 11.19
C TYR A 140 8.46 6.39 12.08
N ARG A 141 8.48 6.18 13.40
CA ARG A 141 7.73 7.03 14.35
C ARG A 141 8.48 8.31 14.72
N GLN A 142 9.81 8.30 14.62
CA GLN A 142 10.68 9.41 15.01
C GLN A 142 10.94 10.42 13.88
N GLY A 143 10.64 10.08 12.63
CA GLY A 143 10.82 10.94 11.45
C GLY A 143 9.55 11.09 10.64
#